data_AF-A0A9E3U8R9-F1
#
_entry.id   AF-A0A9E3U8R9-F1
#
_cell.length_a   1.000
_cell.length_b   1.000
_cell.length_c   1.000
_cell.angle_alpha   90.00
_cell.angle_beta   90.00
_cell.angle_gamma   90.00
#
_symmetry.space_group_name_H-M   'P 1'
#
loop_
_entity.id
_entity.type
_entity.pdbx_description
1 polymer ?
#
loop_
_entity_poly.entity_id
_entity_poly.type
_entity_poly.pdbx_seq_one_letter_code
_entity_poly.pdbx_strand_id
1 'polypeptide(L)'
;MRLRLVALGASLFTAGTTVLSHGDASALPQSPHEAKTATGAPAPAASAATVDRVVVIADRDDDDADDKPDGEADFLAPAARVDLVTLDARYSGATLTPTIGRENARVVANGKPIAWGATVPPGAQIQGLSPGHASIVARSGGREWTLSIAVHGVALRDGAKKIVDMARERASLERTPPSRVDLDDADRTVDDPDAVRVVTTSPEGTSIGALTIDSLAADGTSIDTLRDPRMISVACANGVGAGARCLASAPLRLVVDDVDRSHPLVATRSIRAEVGGAVVVRDASGKKLQAIRVAGPRASSVGPIGRHRLTIRPVVMRLTPGGAPAVGGTDAGAIAALRQELALASATWGQCGITFGPVSQMEVKVASPPPPYLVALGDDVGLPASGGEIRLKVDGRPLSMTTKRGWSTRQVALELQRALEKIGVTGTLSENARIGPGAAPSVDVAVKRRGGELASVELVSSSDATLSVHVGAVDLTDGLQHFGDTDSVAGTLEERTLVKAIDDGDPRTIEVIVVPFFAGGGRIGESFIASDGSSMRNVVILDRAGVRARRTSLTLAHELGHVILDEPGHPDDYGVDTPTLLMDSDASDSSPFGPRRLTTDECARAVRQSGPAARVPLLTEWKLAPMRYGR
;
A
#
# COMPACT_ATOMS: atom_id res chain seq x y z
N MET A 1 15.99 46.00 21.23
CA MET A 1 15.62 46.92 20.14
C MET A 1 14.12 46.78 19.92
N ARG A 2 13.32 47.76 20.37
CA ARG A 2 11.84 47.73 20.30
C ARG A 2 11.40 48.28 18.94
N LEU A 3 10.57 47.56 18.19
CA LEU A 3 9.72 48.16 17.17
C LEU A 3 8.25 47.84 17.47
N ARG A 4 7.44 48.89 17.38
CA ARG A 4 6.00 48.97 17.58
C ARG A 4 5.40 49.51 16.27
N LEU A 5 4.07 49.36 16.12
CA LEU A 5 3.16 50.03 15.15
C LEU A 5 3.12 49.39 13.74
N VAL A 6 2.00 49.18 13.03
CA VAL A 6 0.62 49.74 13.04
C VAL A 6 -0.39 48.72 12.48
N ALA A 7 -1.64 48.77 12.96
CA ALA A 7 -2.83 48.16 12.36
C ALA A 7 -3.66 49.19 11.56
N LEU A 8 -4.19 48.81 10.39
CA LEU A 8 -5.29 49.43 9.60
C LEU A 8 -5.52 48.50 8.38
N GLY A 9 -6.71 48.21 7.86
CA GLY A 9 -8.07 48.66 8.14
C GLY A 9 -9.07 47.79 7.35
N ALA A 10 -10.34 47.86 7.75
CA ALA A 10 -11.47 47.18 7.15
C ALA A 10 -11.97 47.88 5.86
N SER A 11 -12.62 47.15 4.96
CA SER A 11 -13.58 47.70 4.00
C SER A 11 -14.62 46.66 3.58
N LEU A 12 -15.88 46.96 3.93
CA LEU A 12 -17.12 46.42 3.37
C LEU A 12 -17.30 46.91 1.92
N PHE A 13 -17.91 46.10 1.04
CA PHE A 13 -18.77 46.61 -0.04
C PHE A 13 -19.95 45.66 -0.35
N THR A 14 -21.13 46.15 0.06
CA THR A 14 -22.49 46.12 -0.51
C THR A 14 -23.00 45.04 -1.46
N ALA A 15 -24.23 44.61 -1.11
CA ALA A 15 -25.25 43.98 -1.93
C ALA A 15 -25.75 44.83 -3.11
N GLY A 16 -26.29 44.15 -4.13
CA GLY A 16 -27.11 44.72 -5.20
C GLY A 16 -28.19 43.72 -5.63
N THR A 17 -29.45 44.08 -5.41
CA THR A 17 -30.67 43.34 -5.71
C THR A 17 -31.31 43.79 -7.04
N THR A 18 -32.05 42.84 -7.64
CA THR A 18 -33.28 42.99 -8.48
C THR A 18 -33.22 43.69 -9.83
N VAL A 19 -33.74 43.02 -10.89
CA VAL A 19 -34.91 43.47 -11.68
C VAL A 19 -35.61 42.26 -12.33
N LEU A 20 -36.93 42.18 -12.14
CA LEU A 20 -37.92 41.36 -12.84
C LEU A 20 -38.36 42.03 -14.16
N SER A 21 -38.69 41.26 -15.20
CA SER A 21 -39.62 41.71 -16.24
C SER A 21 -40.48 40.57 -16.78
N HIS A 22 -41.80 40.78 -16.70
CA HIS A 22 -42.89 40.01 -17.33
C HIS A 22 -43.13 40.45 -18.80
N GLY A 23 -43.87 39.61 -19.54
CA GLY A 23 -44.60 39.94 -20.77
C GLY A 23 -44.27 38.96 -21.91
N ASP A 24 -45.17 38.49 -22.76
CA ASP A 24 -46.62 38.55 -22.83
C ASP A 24 -47.08 37.52 -23.89
N ALA A 25 -48.34 37.11 -23.81
CA ALA A 25 -49.01 36.21 -24.74
C ALA A 25 -49.51 36.92 -26.02
N SER A 26 -49.49 36.22 -27.16
CA SER A 26 -50.28 36.41 -28.40
C SER A 26 -49.56 35.69 -29.55
N ALA A 27 -50.13 35.13 -30.60
CA ALA A 27 -51.48 34.78 -31.03
C ALA A 27 -51.30 33.88 -32.28
N LEU A 28 -52.27 33.00 -32.55
CA LEU A 28 -52.38 32.17 -33.76
C LEU A 28 -52.41 33.00 -35.06
N PRO A 29 -52.01 32.40 -36.20
CA PRO A 29 -52.97 32.31 -37.29
C PRO A 29 -52.99 30.98 -38.07
N GLN A 30 -54.23 30.51 -38.24
CA GLN A 30 -54.88 30.01 -39.45
C GLN A 30 -54.07 29.26 -40.52
N SER A 31 -54.52 28.02 -40.73
CA SER A 31 -54.35 27.15 -41.89
C SER A 31 -55.06 27.66 -43.15
N PRO A 32 -54.67 27.13 -44.32
CA PRO A 32 -55.69 26.71 -45.28
C PRO A 32 -55.47 25.29 -45.84
N HIS A 33 -56.61 24.58 -45.94
CA HIS A 33 -57.01 23.60 -46.95
C HIS A 33 -55.95 22.76 -47.67
N GLU A 34 -56.02 21.45 -47.48
CA GLU A 34 -55.69 20.47 -48.52
C GLU A 34 -56.59 19.22 -48.42
N ALA A 35 -56.63 18.49 -49.54
CA ALA A 35 -57.79 17.81 -50.07
C ALA A 35 -58.15 16.45 -49.42
N LYS A 36 -59.45 16.12 -49.50
CA LYS A 36 -60.00 14.78 -49.29
C LYS A 36 -59.46 13.81 -50.35
N THR A 37 -58.72 12.79 -49.91
CA THR A 37 -58.41 11.61 -50.72
C THR A 37 -58.83 10.36 -49.96
N ALA A 38 -59.43 9.42 -50.70
CA ALA A 38 -60.20 8.28 -50.25
C ALA A 38 -59.43 7.29 -49.35
N THR A 39 -60.08 6.88 -48.25
CA THR A 39 -59.67 5.79 -47.36
C THR A 39 -59.84 4.44 -48.05
N GLY A 40 -58.71 3.84 -48.44
CA GLY A 40 -58.59 2.40 -48.64
C GLY A 40 -58.43 1.68 -47.30
N ALA A 41 -59.04 0.51 -47.16
CA ALA A 41 -59.05 -0.30 -45.94
C ALA A 41 -57.62 -0.64 -45.46
N PRO A 42 -57.32 -0.53 -44.14
CA PRO A 42 -56.02 -0.94 -43.62
C PRO A 42 -55.94 -2.46 -43.55
N ALA A 43 -54.87 -3.00 -44.16
CA ALA A 43 -54.35 -4.33 -43.85
C ALA A 43 -54.06 -4.43 -42.34
N PRO A 44 -54.16 -5.63 -41.74
CA PRO A 44 -53.95 -5.79 -40.30
C PRO A 44 -52.57 -5.27 -39.90
N ALA A 45 -52.56 -4.29 -38.99
CA ALA A 45 -51.34 -3.76 -38.40
C ALA A 45 -50.54 -4.91 -37.78
N ALA A 46 -49.31 -5.10 -38.27
CA ALA A 46 -48.31 -5.87 -37.54
C ALA A 46 -48.22 -5.26 -36.14
N SER A 47 -48.50 -6.06 -35.11
CA SER A 47 -48.33 -5.70 -33.71
C SER A 47 -46.99 -5.02 -33.54
N ALA A 48 -46.98 -3.72 -33.24
CA ALA A 48 -45.76 -2.97 -32.97
C ALA A 48 -45.03 -3.67 -31.82
N ALA A 49 -43.90 -4.31 -32.13
CA ALA A 49 -43.09 -4.99 -31.12
C ALA A 49 -42.70 -3.97 -30.06
N THR A 50 -43.01 -4.26 -28.80
CA THR A 50 -42.56 -3.43 -27.69
C THR A 50 -41.03 -3.47 -27.67
N VAL A 51 -40.39 -2.30 -27.76
CA VAL A 51 -38.94 -2.18 -27.72
C VAL A 51 -38.52 -1.97 -26.27
N ASP A 52 -37.83 -2.96 -25.73
CA ASP A 52 -37.25 -2.87 -24.40
C ASP A 52 -35.79 -2.47 -24.51
N ARG A 53 -35.34 -1.57 -23.63
CA ARG A 53 -33.99 -1.05 -23.65
C ARG A 53 -33.23 -1.49 -22.40
N VAL A 54 -32.10 -2.15 -22.62
CA VAL A 54 -31.18 -2.58 -21.56
C VAL A 54 -29.84 -1.87 -21.76
N VAL A 55 -29.25 -1.40 -20.67
CA VAL A 55 -27.93 -0.77 -20.66
C VAL A 55 -27.00 -1.65 -19.84
N VAL A 56 -25.88 -2.06 -20.43
CA VAL A 56 -24.83 -2.85 -19.77
C VAL A 56 -23.46 -2.26 -20.06
N ILE A 57 -22.48 -2.63 -19.24
CA ILE A 57 -21.08 -2.29 -19.44
C ILE A 57 -20.35 -3.50 -20.03
N ALA A 58 -19.39 -3.24 -20.92
CA ALA A 58 -18.48 -4.25 -21.40
C ALA A 58 -17.62 -4.72 -20.21
N ASP A 59 -17.81 -5.99 -19.85
CA ASP A 59 -17.26 -6.60 -18.66
C ASP A 59 -15.79 -6.98 -18.90
N ARG A 60 -14.86 -6.18 -18.36
CA ARG A 60 -13.43 -6.20 -18.70
C ARG A 60 -12.51 -6.28 -17.48
N ASP A 61 -13.07 -6.23 -16.28
CA ASP A 61 -12.37 -6.38 -15.03
C ASP A 61 -12.41 -7.82 -14.50
N ASP A 62 -11.79 -8.02 -13.34
CA ASP A 62 -11.60 -9.29 -12.66
C ASP A 62 -12.16 -9.15 -11.23
N ASP A 63 -13.46 -9.39 -11.07
CA ASP A 63 -14.12 -9.23 -9.77
C ASP A 63 -13.85 -10.38 -8.79
N ASP A 64 -13.48 -11.55 -9.32
CA ASP A 64 -13.19 -12.75 -8.52
C ASP A 64 -11.68 -13.02 -8.31
N ALA A 65 -10.83 -12.12 -8.78
CA ALA A 65 -9.38 -12.10 -8.59
C ALA A 65 -8.67 -13.34 -9.16
N ASP A 66 -9.11 -13.83 -10.33
CA ASP A 66 -8.54 -14.99 -11.04
C ASP A 66 -7.61 -14.63 -12.22
N ASP A 67 -7.31 -13.34 -12.39
CA ASP A 67 -6.51 -12.73 -13.45
C ASP A 67 -7.10 -12.89 -14.88
N LYS A 68 -8.41 -13.09 -15.00
CA LYS A 68 -9.11 -13.13 -16.29
C LYS A 68 -10.25 -12.11 -16.33
N PRO A 69 -10.46 -11.45 -17.48
CA PRO A 69 -11.65 -10.64 -17.66
C PRO A 69 -12.92 -11.50 -17.53
N ASP A 70 -13.86 -11.05 -16.72
CA ASP A 70 -15.13 -11.74 -16.51
C ASP A 70 -15.91 -11.91 -17.84
N GLY A 71 -15.79 -10.95 -18.76
CA GLY A 71 -16.35 -11.06 -20.12
C GLY A 71 -15.82 -12.24 -20.95
N GLU A 72 -14.62 -12.74 -20.65
CA GLU A 72 -13.94 -13.82 -21.38
C GLU A 72 -14.17 -15.21 -20.74
N ALA A 73 -14.69 -15.27 -19.50
CA ALA A 73 -14.83 -16.53 -18.78
C ALA A 73 -15.98 -17.41 -19.34
N ASP A 74 -15.75 -18.73 -19.36
CA ASP A 74 -16.76 -19.75 -19.68
C ASP A 74 -17.69 -20.04 -18.49
N PHE A 75 -17.27 -19.68 -17.28
CA PHE A 75 -18.05 -19.79 -16.06
C PHE A 75 -17.76 -18.61 -15.14
N LEU A 76 -18.82 -17.92 -14.71
CA LEU A 76 -18.75 -16.80 -13.77
C LEU A 76 -19.08 -17.26 -12.36
N ALA A 77 -18.14 -17.11 -11.43
CA ALA A 77 -18.41 -17.24 -10.01
C ALA A 77 -19.42 -16.17 -9.55
N PRO A 78 -20.06 -16.29 -8.38
CA PRO A 78 -20.99 -15.26 -7.90
C PRO A 78 -20.38 -13.85 -7.80
N ALA A 79 -19.08 -13.73 -7.53
CA ALA A 79 -18.37 -12.46 -7.49
C ALA A 79 -18.21 -11.82 -8.90
N ALA A 80 -17.92 -12.63 -9.93
CA ALA A 80 -17.84 -12.26 -11.35
C ALA A 80 -19.19 -11.92 -12.02
N ARG A 81 -20.27 -11.73 -11.25
CA ARG A 81 -21.63 -11.45 -11.78
C ARG A 81 -22.15 -10.07 -11.39
N VAL A 82 -21.31 -9.21 -10.82
CA VAL A 82 -21.71 -7.91 -10.27
C VAL A 82 -22.20 -6.95 -11.37
N ASP A 83 -21.63 -7.06 -12.58
CA ASP A 83 -21.92 -6.13 -13.68
C ASP A 83 -23.11 -6.58 -14.55
N LEU A 84 -23.60 -7.80 -14.35
CA LEU A 84 -24.68 -8.41 -15.12
C LEU A 84 -26.04 -7.78 -14.78
N VAL A 85 -26.89 -7.65 -15.80
CA VAL A 85 -28.26 -7.16 -15.65
C VAL A 85 -29.26 -8.29 -15.77
N THR A 86 -30.06 -8.53 -14.72
CA THR A 86 -31.12 -9.54 -14.75
C THR A 86 -32.16 -9.24 -15.83
N LEU A 87 -32.45 -10.22 -16.67
CA LEU A 87 -33.52 -10.13 -17.65
C LEU A 87 -34.88 -10.13 -16.96
N ASP A 88 -35.81 -9.35 -17.51
CA ASP A 88 -37.20 -9.36 -17.06
C ASP A 88 -37.80 -10.77 -17.13
N ALA A 89 -38.59 -11.13 -16.12
CA ALA A 89 -39.18 -12.46 -15.99
C ALA A 89 -40.00 -12.88 -17.23
N ARG A 90 -40.55 -11.92 -18.00
CA ARG A 90 -41.31 -12.19 -19.24
C ARG A 90 -40.49 -12.88 -20.33
N TYR A 91 -39.16 -12.78 -20.30
CA TYR A 91 -38.29 -13.46 -21.26
C TYR A 91 -37.99 -14.90 -20.85
N SER A 92 -38.39 -15.33 -19.65
CA SER A 92 -38.24 -16.73 -19.23
C SER A 92 -39.03 -17.64 -20.15
N GLY A 93 -38.39 -18.68 -20.68
CA GLY A 93 -38.97 -19.59 -21.67
C GLY A 93 -38.90 -19.07 -23.12
N ALA A 94 -38.44 -17.84 -23.36
CA ALA A 94 -38.25 -17.32 -24.71
C ALA A 94 -36.97 -17.85 -25.36
N THR A 95 -36.91 -17.82 -26.70
CA THR A 95 -35.65 -17.94 -27.44
C THR A 95 -35.17 -16.55 -27.86
N LEU A 96 -33.88 -16.28 -27.67
CA LEU A 96 -33.27 -14.98 -28.01
C LEU A 96 -32.41 -15.14 -29.26
N THR A 97 -32.72 -14.40 -30.33
CA THR A 97 -31.97 -14.41 -31.59
C THR A 97 -31.42 -13.01 -31.87
N PRO A 98 -30.10 -12.78 -31.86
CA PRO A 98 -29.53 -11.48 -32.19
C PRO A 98 -29.72 -11.20 -33.68
N THR A 99 -30.21 -10.00 -34.00
CA THR A 99 -30.31 -9.49 -35.38
C THR A 99 -29.09 -8.64 -35.75
N ILE A 100 -28.50 -7.93 -34.78
CA ILE A 100 -27.30 -7.08 -34.93
C ILE A 100 -26.48 -7.17 -33.64
N GLY A 101 -25.15 -7.09 -33.74
CA GLY A 101 -24.27 -6.88 -32.60
C GLY A 101 -24.15 -8.08 -31.66
N ARG A 102 -24.18 -9.30 -32.21
CA ARG A 102 -24.12 -10.55 -31.43
C ARG A 102 -22.85 -10.68 -30.58
N GLU A 103 -21.79 -10.00 -30.98
CA GLU A 103 -20.49 -9.93 -30.32
C GLU A 103 -20.47 -8.96 -29.13
N ASN A 104 -21.43 -8.04 -29.05
CA ASN A 104 -21.44 -7.00 -28.02
C ASN A 104 -22.01 -7.46 -26.68
N ALA A 105 -22.84 -8.51 -26.67
CA ALA A 105 -23.45 -9.02 -25.45
C ALA A 105 -23.60 -10.54 -25.49
N ARG A 106 -23.82 -11.16 -24.32
CA ARG A 106 -24.24 -12.55 -24.20
C ARG A 106 -25.25 -12.72 -23.06
N VAL A 107 -25.94 -13.85 -23.06
CA VAL A 107 -26.87 -14.22 -22.00
C VAL A 107 -26.20 -15.24 -21.09
N VAL A 108 -26.32 -15.06 -19.79
CA VAL A 108 -25.72 -15.91 -18.76
C VAL A 108 -26.83 -16.48 -17.88
N ALA A 109 -26.77 -17.76 -17.57
CA ALA A 109 -27.65 -18.42 -16.63
C ALA A 109 -26.84 -19.32 -15.68
N ASN A 110 -27.07 -19.18 -14.37
CA ASN A 110 -26.34 -19.93 -13.35
C ASN A 110 -24.81 -19.85 -13.50
N GLY A 111 -24.32 -18.72 -14.00
CA GLY A 111 -22.90 -18.46 -14.26
C GLY A 111 -22.38 -19.01 -15.57
N LYS A 112 -23.18 -19.71 -16.38
CA LYS A 112 -22.76 -20.22 -17.68
C LYS A 112 -23.36 -19.38 -18.81
N PRO A 113 -22.56 -18.98 -19.81
CA PRO A 113 -23.10 -18.46 -21.06
C PRO A 113 -24.08 -19.46 -21.68
N ILE A 114 -25.22 -18.97 -22.15
CA ILE A 114 -26.16 -19.77 -22.95
C ILE A 114 -26.06 -19.35 -24.41
N ALA A 115 -26.11 -20.34 -25.31
CA ALA A 115 -26.05 -20.07 -26.74
C ALA A 115 -27.28 -19.28 -27.21
N TRP A 116 -27.08 -18.39 -28.18
CA TRP A 116 -28.19 -17.74 -28.88
C TRP A 116 -29.13 -18.79 -29.50
N GLY A 117 -30.44 -18.53 -29.42
CA GLY A 117 -31.48 -19.46 -29.84
C GLY A 117 -31.89 -20.51 -28.80
N ALA A 118 -31.12 -20.68 -27.71
CA ALA A 118 -31.54 -21.52 -26.59
C ALA A 118 -32.69 -20.89 -25.80
N THR A 119 -33.46 -21.73 -25.11
CA THR A 119 -34.51 -21.29 -24.20
C THR A 119 -33.90 -20.59 -22.98
N VAL A 120 -34.35 -19.38 -22.69
CA VAL A 120 -33.89 -18.57 -21.55
C VAL A 120 -34.48 -19.12 -20.25
N PRO A 121 -33.65 -19.57 -19.28
CA PRO A 121 -34.15 -20.01 -17.98
C PRO A 121 -34.54 -18.81 -17.09
N PRO A 122 -35.36 -19.03 -16.04
CA PRO A 122 -35.66 -18.00 -15.05
C PRO A 122 -34.38 -17.44 -14.40
N GLY A 123 -34.33 -16.13 -14.21
CA GLY A 123 -33.19 -15.45 -13.59
C GLY A 123 -31.95 -15.32 -14.49
N ALA A 124 -32.06 -15.58 -15.79
CA ALA A 124 -30.99 -15.28 -16.75
C ALA A 124 -30.64 -13.79 -16.74
N GLN A 125 -29.39 -13.48 -17.10
CA GLN A 125 -28.81 -12.15 -17.05
C GLN A 125 -28.14 -11.80 -18.38
N ILE A 126 -28.01 -10.52 -18.69
CA ILE A 126 -27.23 -9.99 -19.81
C ILE A 126 -25.87 -9.53 -19.30
N GLN A 127 -24.82 -9.90 -20.03
CA GLN A 127 -23.46 -9.41 -19.86
C GLN A 127 -23.04 -8.66 -21.12
N GLY A 128 -22.41 -7.50 -20.97
CA GLY A 128 -21.76 -6.78 -22.08
C GLY A 128 -20.35 -7.31 -22.33
N LEU A 129 -19.93 -7.36 -23.59
CA LEU A 129 -18.63 -7.90 -24.03
C LEU A 129 -17.79 -6.85 -24.76
N SER A 130 -18.42 -6.08 -25.64
CA SER A 130 -17.76 -4.99 -26.37
C SER A 130 -18.68 -3.79 -26.55
N PRO A 131 -18.15 -2.55 -26.53
CA PRO A 131 -18.97 -1.35 -26.71
C PRO A 131 -19.67 -1.35 -28.06
N GLY A 132 -20.98 -1.11 -28.06
CA GLY A 132 -21.78 -1.14 -29.27
C GLY A 132 -23.28 -1.29 -29.00
N HIS A 133 -24.05 -1.46 -30.07
CA HIS A 133 -25.47 -1.80 -29.99
C HIS A 133 -25.66 -3.28 -30.29
N ALA A 134 -26.56 -3.94 -29.56
CA ALA A 134 -27.11 -5.23 -29.95
C ALA A 134 -28.64 -5.13 -30.04
N SER A 135 -29.20 -5.73 -31.08
CA SER A 135 -30.65 -5.86 -31.24
C SER A 135 -30.98 -7.34 -31.23
N ILE A 136 -31.89 -7.75 -30.35
CA ILE A 136 -32.24 -9.13 -30.11
C ILE A 136 -33.74 -9.29 -30.24
N VAL A 137 -34.15 -10.30 -30.98
CA VAL A 137 -35.55 -10.71 -31.08
C VAL A 137 -35.80 -11.84 -30.09
N ALA A 138 -36.70 -11.60 -29.14
CA ALA A 138 -37.18 -12.59 -28.18
C ALA A 138 -38.49 -13.21 -28.67
N ARG A 139 -38.60 -14.55 -28.68
CA ARG A 139 -39.82 -15.26 -29.10
C ARG A 139 -40.31 -16.22 -28.03
N SER A 140 -41.58 -16.10 -27.64
CA SER A 140 -42.23 -17.03 -26.72
C SER A 140 -43.74 -17.08 -26.96
N GLY A 141 -44.32 -18.28 -27.03
CA GLY A 141 -45.78 -18.45 -27.12
C GLY A 141 -46.44 -17.72 -28.30
N GLY A 142 -45.75 -17.61 -29.45
CA GLY A 142 -46.24 -16.88 -30.63
C GLY A 142 -46.13 -15.35 -30.56
N ARG A 143 -45.55 -14.80 -29.48
CA ARG A 143 -45.25 -13.38 -29.33
C ARG A 143 -43.78 -13.10 -29.64
N GLU A 144 -43.53 -11.91 -30.17
CA GLU A 144 -42.20 -11.41 -30.51
C GLU A 144 -41.96 -10.05 -29.84
N TRP A 145 -40.80 -9.89 -29.21
CA TRP A 145 -40.34 -8.64 -28.62
C TRP A 145 -38.97 -8.27 -29.17
N THR A 146 -38.70 -6.96 -29.29
CA THR A 146 -37.37 -6.47 -29.63
C THR A 146 -36.69 -5.96 -28.38
N LEU A 147 -35.56 -6.56 -28.03
CA LEU A 147 -34.69 -6.14 -26.97
C LEU A 147 -33.49 -5.39 -27.57
N SER A 148 -33.42 -4.09 -27.32
CA SER A 148 -32.28 -3.23 -27.67
C SER A 148 -31.33 -3.15 -26.48
N ILE A 149 -30.06 -3.50 -26.71
CA ILE A 149 -29.00 -3.45 -25.71
C ILE A 149 -27.98 -2.40 -26.14
N ALA A 150 -27.76 -1.39 -25.30
CA ALA A 150 -26.63 -0.49 -25.41
C ALA A 150 -25.51 -0.96 -24.49
N VAL A 151 -24.37 -1.32 -25.08
CA VAL A 151 -23.18 -1.76 -24.35
C VAL A 151 -22.19 -0.61 -24.33
N HIS A 152 -21.90 -0.06 -23.16
CA HIS A 152 -20.91 0.99 -23.02
C HIS A 152 -19.55 0.40 -22.61
N GLY A 153 -18.47 1.06 -23.00
CA GLY A 153 -17.13 0.74 -22.51
C GLY A 153 -16.73 1.68 -21.38
N VAL A 154 -16.13 1.13 -20.34
CA VAL A 154 -15.30 1.88 -19.39
C VAL A 154 -13.94 1.20 -19.39
N ALA A 155 -12.88 1.95 -19.66
CA ALA A 155 -11.52 1.45 -19.75
C ALA A 155 -10.57 2.40 -19.03
N LEU A 156 -9.38 1.90 -18.72
CA LEU A 156 -8.28 2.71 -18.20
C LEU A 156 -7.16 2.85 -19.23
N ARG A 157 -6.54 4.02 -19.28
CA ARG A 157 -5.31 4.28 -20.05
C ARG A 157 -4.24 4.86 -19.15
N ASP A 158 -2.98 4.49 -19.34
CA ASP A 158 -1.85 5.07 -18.60
C ASP A 158 -1.44 6.46 -19.14
N GLY A 159 -0.41 7.07 -18.52
CA GLY A 159 0.18 8.35 -18.95
C GLY A 159 0.72 8.33 -20.40
N ALA A 160 1.06 7.15 -20.93
CA ALA A 160 1.48 6.93 -22.32
C ALA A 160 0.31 6.58 -23.26
N LYS A 161 -0.94 6.64 -22.77
CA LYS A 161 -2.19 6.30 -23.46
C LYS A 161 -2.36 4.81 -23.80
N LYS A 162 -1.51 3.93 -23.28
CA LYS A 162 -1.68 2.49 -23.44
C LYS A 162 -2.91 2.06 -22.65
N ILE A 163 -3.71 1.16 -23.21
CA ILE A 163 -4.81 0.53 -22.48
C ILE A 163 -4.22 -0.28 -21.32
N VAL A 164 -4.79 -0.09 -20.14
CA VAL A 164 -4.50 -0.90 -18.95
C VAL A 164 -5.52 -2.04 -18.91
N ASP A 165 -5.05 -3.28 -18.97
CA ASP A 165 -5.90 -4.46 -18.80
C ASP A 165 -6.33 -4.55 -17.33
N MET A 166 -7.59 -4.25 -17.00
CA MET A 166 -8.05 -4.17 -15.61
C MET A 166 -8.11 -5.54 -14.91
N ALA A 167 -8.11 -6.63 -15.66
CA ALA A 167 -8.04 -7.98 -15.12
C ALA A 167 -6.61 -8.44 -14.84
N ARG A 168 -5.64 -8.06 -15.69
CA ARG A 168 -4.26 -8.59 -15.64
C ARG A 168 -3.23 -7.58 -15.12
N GLU A 169 -3.51 -6.30 -15.26
CA GLU A 169 -2.69 -5.21 -14.75
C GLU A 169 -3.34 -4.56 -13.53
N ARG A 170 -2.63 -3.62 -12.89
CA ARG A 170 -3.02 -3.02 -11.62
C ARG A 170 -2.81 -1.52 -11.65
N ALA A 171 -3.64 -0.78 -10.92
CA ALA A 171 -3.31 0.60 -10.60
C ALA A 171 -2.19 0.62 -9.55
N SER A 172 -1.31 1.61 -9.63
CA SER A 172 -0.20 1.79 -8.70
C SER A 172 -0.40 3.08 -7.93
N LEU A 173 0.14 3.12 -6.70
CA LEU A 173 0.16 4.33 -5.90
C LEU A 173 1.23 5.28 -6.43
N GLU A 174 0.93 6.57 -6.32
CA GLU A 174 1.68 7.66 -6.92
C GLU A 174 3.08 7.82 -6.32
N ARG A 175 4.09 7.83 -7.19
CA ARG A 175 5.50 7.99 -6.82
C ARG A 175 6.12 9.30 -7.27
N THR A 176 5.41 10.10 -8.06
CA THR A 176 5.91 11.41 -8.51
C THR A 176 5.34 12.53 -7.63
N PRO A 177 6.02 13.69 -7.52
CA PRO A 177 5.41 14.89 -6.96
C PRO A 177 4.21 15.39 -7.77
N PRO A 178 3.22 16.07 -7.15
CA PRO A 178 2.12 16.69 -7.88
C PRO A 178 2.59 17.67 -8.96
N SER A 179 2.21 17.44 -10.20
CA SER A 179 2.58 18.28 -11.35
C SER A 179 1.39 19.01 -11.96
N ARG A 180 1.64 20.15 -12.61
CA ARG A 180 0.63 20.84 -13.42
C ARG A 180 0.49 20.12 -14.75
N VAL A 181 -0.75 19.84 -15.15
CA VAL A 181 -1.08 19.28 -16.47
C VAL A 181 -2.07 20.20 -17.17
N ASP A 182 -2.07 20.14 -18.50
CA ASP A 182 -3.15 20.75 -19.29
C ASP A 182 -4.41 19.91 -19.12
N LEU A 183 -5.42 20.49 -18.48
CA LEU A 183 -6.69 19.82 -18.20
C LEU A 183 -7.62 19.84 -19.41
N ASP A 184 -7.29 20.56 -20.49
CA ASP A 184 -8.09 20.64 -21.71
C ASP A 184 -7.62 19.65 -22.79
N ASP A 185 -6.44 19.04 -22.60
CA ASP A 185 -5.87 18.06 -23.52
C ASP A 185 -5.82 16.66 -22.89
N ALA A 186 -6.93 15.94 -23.02
CA ALA A 186 -7.03 14.56 -22.55
C ALA A 186 -6.21 13.57 -23.41
N ASP A 187 -5.79 13.97 -24.60
CA ASP A 187 -4.90 13.24 -25.48
C ASP A 187 -3.43 13.68 -25.30
N ARG A 188 -3.08 14.39 -24.23
CA ARG A 188 -1.67 14.63 -23.91
C ARG A 188 -1.05 13.43 -23.17
N THR A 189 0.14 13.01 -23.61
CA THR A 189 0.98 12.09 -22.82
C THR A 189 1.51 12.82 -21.58
N VAL A 190 1.53 12.13 -20.45
CA VAL A 190 2.04 12.67 -19.19
C VAL A 190 3.18 11.79 -18.71
N ASP A 191 4.24 12.44 -18.25
CA ASP A 191 5.41 11.78 -17.64
C ASP A 191 5.10 11.42 -16.18
N ASP A 192 4.13 10.52 -16.04
CA ASP A 192 3.66 9.97 -14.77
C ASP A 192 3.29 8.51 -15.05
N PRO A 193 4.15 7.56 -14.64
CA PRO A 193 3.95 6.14 -14.96
C PRO A 193 2.83 5.52 -14.15
N ASP A 194 2.38 6.15 -13.06
CA ASP A 194 1.38 5.62 -12.14
C ASP A 194 -0.02 6.09 -12.48
N ALA A 195 -0.15 7.33 -12.96
CA ALA A 195 -1.44 7.91 -13.32
C ALA A 195 -2.20 7.11 -14.39
N VAL A 196 -3.52 7.08 -14.22
CA VAL A 196 -4.47 6.44 -15.14
C VAL A 196 -5.57 7.41 -15.56
N ARG A 197 -6.17 7.22 -16.73
CA ARG A 197 -7.31 7.98 -17.22
C ARG A 197 -8.51 7.06 -17.34
N VAL A 198 -9.65 7.48 -16.83
CA VAL A 198 -10.92 6.82 -17.11
C VAL A 198 -11.36 7.21 -18.52
N VAL A 199 -11.59 6.23 -19.37
CA VAL A 199 -12.09 6.42 -20.75
C VAL A 199 -13.42 5.72 -20.88
N THR A 200 -14.45 6.48 -21.26
CA THR A 200 -15.77 5.94 -21.56
C THR A 200 -16.03 5.92 -23.05
N THR A 201 -16.61 4.84 -23.55
CA THR A 201 -17.08 4.69 -24.93
C THR A 201 -18.59 4.49 -24.90
N SER A 202 -19.34 5.43 -25.49
CA SER A 202 -20.79 5.32 -25.61
C SER A 202 -21.20 5.08 -27.06
N PRO A 203 -22.07 4.09 -27.33
CA PRO A 203 -22.67 3.92 -28.65
C PRO A 203 -23.38 5.19 -29.14
N GLU A 204 -23.57 5.29 -30.45
CA GLU A 204 -24.27 6.43 -31.06
C GLU A 204 -25.65 6.66 -30.42
N GLY A 205 -25.96 7.92 -30.12
CA GLY A 205 -27.23 8.32 -29.51
C GLY A 205 -27.40 7.93 -28.03
N THR A 206 -26.34 7.48 -27.35
CA THR A 206 -26.39 7.10 -25.93
C THR A 206 -25.33 7.82 -25.10
N SER A 207 -25.45 7.76 -23.76
CA SER A 207 -24.46 8.30 -22.83
C SER A 207 -24.51 7.52 -21.52
N ILE A 208 -23.34 7.31 -20.89
CA ILE A 208 -23.24 6.79 -19.52
C ILE A 208 -23.73 7.81 -18.47
N GLY A 209 -23.73 9.11 -18.80
CA GLY A 209 -24.06 10.17 -17.84
C GLY A 209 -22.89 10.54 -16.94
N ALA A 210 -23.20 11.10 -15.76
CA ALA A 210 -22.21 11.49 -14.76
C ALA A 210 -21.56 10.26 -14.10
N LEU A 211 -20.30 10.44 -13.70
CA LEU A 211 -19.48 9.39 -13.10
C LEU A 211 -19.05 9.77 -11.69
N THR A 212 -18.82 8.76 -10.86
CA THR A 212 -17.97 8.89 -9.67
C THR A 212 -16.86 7.87 -9.73
N ILE A 213 -15.74 8.19 -9.07
CA ILE A 213 -14.61 7.28 -8.91
C ILE A 213 -14.43 7.08 -7.41
N ASP A 214 -14.64 5.86 -6.94
CA ASP A 214 -14.47 5.50 -5.54
C ASP A 214 -13.17 4.72 -5.35
N SER A 215 -12.54 4.89 -4.19
CA SER A 215 -11.51 3.98 -3.74
C SER A 215 -12.01 3.16 -2.56
N LEU A 216 -11.77 1.85 -2.63
CA LEU A 216 -12.11 0.88 -1.62
C LEU A 216 -10.84 0.26 -1.04
N ALA A 217 -10.85 0.02 0.26
CA ALA A 217 -9.86 -0.75 0.98
C ALA A 217 -9.92 -2.24 0.61
N ALA A 218 -8.92 -3.00 1.04
CA ALA A 218 -8.86 -4.45 0.78
C ALA A 218 -10.05 -5.24 1.35
N ASP A 219 -10.72 -4.72 2.38
CA ASP A 219 -11.93 -5.29 2.98
C ASP A 219 -13.25 -4.75 2.38
N GLY A 220 -13.17 -3.88 1.37
CA GLY A 220 -14.31 -3.26 0.70
C GLY A 220 -14.83 -1.99 1.39
N THR A 221 -14.21 -1.53 2.48
CA THR A 221 -14.58 -0.24 3.10
C THR A 221 -14.20 0.94 2.18
N SER A 222 -15.04 1.98 2.13
CA SER A 222 -14.76 3.16 1.32
C SER A 222 -13.64 4.00 1.95
N ILE A 223 -12.65 4.38 1.14
CA ILE A 223 -11.53 5.24 1.53
C ILE A 223 -11.81 6.68 1.13
N ASP A 224 -12.18 6.90 -0.13
CA ASP A 224 -12.32 8.22 -0.74
C ASP A 224 -13.20 8.15 -2.00
N THR A 225 -13.70 9.31 -2.44
CA THR A 225 -14.52 9.46 -3.65
C THR A 225 -14.13 10.73 -4.38
N LEU A 226 -13.88 10.62 -5.68
CA LEU A 226 -13.81 11.74 -6.62
C LEU A 226 -15.15 11.85 -7.37
N ARG A 227 -15.89 12.92 -7.09
CA ARG A 227 -17.20 13.19 -7.71
C ARG A 227 -17.03 14.01 -8.98
N ASP A 228 -17.83 13.68 -9.99
CA ASP A 228 -17.95 14.42 -11.24
C ASP A 228 -16.58 14.72 -11.89
N PRO A 229 -15.74 13.68 -12.14
CA PRO A 229 -14.46 13.89 -12.79
C PRO A 229 -14.69 14.55 -14.14
N ARG A 230 -13.90 15.58 -14.46
CA ARG A 230 -14.03 16.29 -15.73
C ARG A 230 -13.73 15.34 -16.89
N MET A 231 -14.71 15.15 -17.77
CA MET A 231 -14.63 14.28 -18.95
C MET A 231 -14.56 15.12 -20.23
N ILE A 232 -13.60 14.84 -21.11
CA ILE A 232 -13.35 15.60 -22.35
C ILE A 232 -13.39 14.65 -23.55
N SER A 233 -13.88 15.14 -24.68
CA SER A 233 -13.92 14.37 -25.92
C SER A 233 -12.53 13.98 -26.40
N VAL A 234 -12.38 12.71 -26.76
CA VAL A 234 -11.14 12.16 -27.32
C VAL A 234 -11.46 11.27 -28.51
N ALA A 235 -10.44 10.93 -29.30
CA ALA A 235 -10.59 9.92 -30.35
C ALA A 235 -10.92 8.55 -29.74
N CYS A 236 -11.93 7.88 -30.31
CA CYS A 236 -12.20 6.49 -29.98
C CYS A 236 -11.08 5.56 -30.45
N ALA A 237 -10.85 4.47 -29.72
CA ALA A 237 -9.91 3.45 -30.14
C ALA A 237 -10.35 2.79 -31.46
N ASN A 238 -9.37 2.26 -32.20
CA ASN A 238 -9.65 1.51 -33.43
C ASN A 238 -10.61 0.33 -33.15
N GLY A 239 -11.55 0.09 -34.07
CA GLY A 239 -12.55 -0.98 -33.93
C GLY A 239 -13.82 -0.58 -33.19
N VAL A 240 -13.89 0.64 -32.63
CA VAL A 240 -15.15 1.22 -32.15
C VAL A 240 -15.93 1.80 -33.33
N GLY A 241 -17.25 1.58 -33.39
CA GLY A 241 -18.09 2.03 -34.51
C GLY A 241 -18.04 3.55 -34.76
N ALA A 242 -18.14 3.97 -36.01
CA ALA A 242 -17.90 5.35 -36.47
C ALA A 242 -18.82 6.43 -35.85
N GLY A 243 -19.95 6.05 -35.23
CA GLY A 243 -20.85 6.97 -34.51
C GLY A 243 -20.67 7.00 -32.99
N ALA A 244 -19.68 6.27 -32.44
CA ALA A 244 -19.47 6.23 -31.00
C ALA A 244 -18.85 7.54 -30.48
N ARG A 245 -19.19 7.88 -29.24
CA ARG A 245 -18.62 9.01 -28.51
C ARG A 245 -17.67 8.51 -27.44
N CYS A 246 -16.43 8.99 -27.47
CA CYS A 246 -15.43 8.68 -26.45
C CYS A 246 -15.09 9.91 -25.61
N LEU A 247 -15.05 9.72 -24.30
CA LEU A 247 -14.67 10.74 -23.33
C LEU A 247 -13.56 10.21 -22.44
N ALA A 248 -12.63 11.05 -22.03
CA ALA A 248 -11.56 10.71 -21.11
C ALA A 248 -11.45 11.72 -19.96
N SER A 249 -11.07 11.24 -18.78
CA SER A 249 -10.76 12.09 -17.64
C SER A 249 -9.37 12.74 -17.77
N ALA A 250 -9.11 13.74 -16.92
CA ALA A 250 -7.74 14.11 -16.57
C ALA A 250 -6.99 12.90 -15.95
N PRO A 251 -5.63 12.87 -15.96
CA PRO A 251 -4.87 11.79 -15.34
C PRO A 251 -5.17 11.74 -13.83
N LEU A 252 -5.81 10.66 -13.42
CA LEU A 252 -6.14 10.31 -12.06
C LEU A 252 -4.89 9.78 -11.36
N ARG A 253 -4.59 10.35 -10.20
CA ARG A 253 -3.48 9.96 -9.33
C ARG A 253 -4.02 9.25 -8.09
N LEU A 254 -3.51 8.05 -7.83
CA LEU A 254 -3.88 7.27 -6.65
C LEU A 254 -2.85 7.56 -5.57
N VAL A 255 -3.23 8.25 -4.52
CA VAL A 255 -2.28 8.81 -3.55
C VAL A 255 -2.40 8.14 -2.19
N VAL A 256 -1.32 8.13 -1.42
CA VAL A 256 -1.27 7.38 -0.16
C VAL A 256 -1.86 8.15 1.04
N ASP A 257 -1.92 9.49 0.97
CA ASP A 257 -2.41 10.31 2.08
C ASP A 257 -3.13 11.61 1.66
N ASP A 258 -3.57 12.36 2.68
CA ASP A 258 -4.33 13.60 2.50
C ASP A 258 -3.50 14.76 1.94
N VAL A 259 -2.17 14.73 2.10
CA VAL A 259 -1.30 15.83 1.65
C VAL A 259 -1.33 15.90 0.12
N ASP A 260 -1.13 14.77 -0.56
CA ASP A 260 -1.24 14.71 -2.02
C ASP A 260 -2.70 14.83 -2.48
N ARG A 261 -3.63 14.26 -1.72
CA ARG A 261 -5.06 14.29 -2.05
C ARG A 261 -5.62 15.71 -2.09
N SER A 262 -5.17 16.56 -1.18
CA SER A 262 -5.62 17.96 -1.05
C SER A 262 -4.75 18.95 -1.83
N HIS A 263 -3.68 18.48 -2.49
CA HIS A 263 -2.74 19.36 -3.16
C HIS A 263 -3.40 20.14 -4.32
N PRO A 264 -3.33 21.48 -4.37
CA PRO A 264 -4.11 22.31 -5.30
C PRO A 264 -3.93 21.97 -6.80
N LEU A 265 -2.75 21.49 -7.21
CA LEU A 265 -2.49 21.10 -8.60
C LEU A 265 -3.21 19.82 -9.05
N VAL A 266 -3.65 18.99 -8.10
CA VAL A 266 -4.16 17.64 -8.39
C VAL A 266 -5.45 17.28 -7.65
N ALA A 267 -5.97 18.11 -6.75
CA ALA A 267 -7.12 17.79 -5.90
C ALA A 267 -8.40 17.36 -6.67
N THR A 268 -8.58 17.82 -7.90
CA THR A 268 -9.71 17.43 -8.78
C THR A 268 -9.46 16.15 -9.59
N ARG A 269 -8.28 15.54 -9.43
CA ARG A 269 -7.80 14.37 -10.17
C ARG A 269 -6.91 13.47 -9.30
N SER A 270 -7.06 13.54 -7.99
CA SER A 270 -6.39 12.66 -7.04
C SER A 270 -7.42 12.01 -6.13
N ILE A 271 -7.16 10.76 -5.77
CA ILE A 271 -7.99 9.96 -4.87
C ILE A 271 -7.09 9.15 -3.95
N ARG A 272 -7.42 9.07 -2.67
CA ARG A 272 -6.67 8.21 -1.74
C ARG A 272 -6.96 6.75 -2.05
N ALA A 273 -5.92 5.93 -2.03
CA ALA A 273 -6.03 4.49 -2.24
C ALA A 273 -5.01 3.72 -1.38
N GLU A 274 -5.18 2.41 -1.31
CA GLU A 274 -4.25 1.51 -0.60
C GLU A 274 -3.98 0.23 -1.40
N VAL A 275 -2.84 -0.40 -1.13
CA VAL A 275 -2.49 -1.69 -1.72
C VAL A 275 -3.44 -2.79 -1.27
N GLY A 276 -3.94 -3.59 -2.22
CA GLY A 276 -4.94 -4.63 -1.99
C GLY A 276 -6.37 -4.13 -2.16
N GLY A 277 -6.56 -2.81 -2.16
CA GLY A 277 -7.82 -2.15 -2.46
C GLY A 277 -8.21 -2.19 -3.94
N ALA A 278 -9.16 -1.33 -4.30
CA ALA A 278 -9.62 -1.12 -5.66
C ALA A 278 -9.98 0.35 -5.93
N VAL A 279 -9.93 0.73 -7.20
CA VAL A 279 -10.56 1.94 -7.73
C VAL A 279 -11.74 1.52 -8.58
N VAL A 280 -12.92 2.06 -8.27
CA VAL A 280 -14.21 1.67 -8.85
C VAL A 280 -14.82 2.85 -9.56
N VAL A 281 -15.13 2.70 -10.85
CA VAL A 281 -15.89 3.69 -11.60
C VAL A 281 -17.37 3.36 -11.47
N ARG A 282 -18.18 4.35 -11.09
CA ARG A 282 -19.63 4.21 -10.93
C ARG A 282 -20.41 5.22 -11.77
N ASP A 283 -21.65 4.88 -12.07
CA ASP A 283 -22.62 5.84 -12.58
C ASP A 283 -23.24 6.70 -11.47
N ALA A 284 -24.07 7.66 -11.87
CA ALA A 284 -24.79 8.56 -10.96
C ALA A 284 -25.73 7.84 -9.95
N SER A 285 -26.10 6.57 -10.19
CA SER A 285 -26.92 5.77 -9.28
C SER A 285 -26.11 5.00 -8.24
N GLY A 286 -24.77 5.07 -8.30
CA GLY A 286 -23.85 4.29 -7.48
C GLY A 286 -23.58 2.88 -8.03
N LYS A 287 -24.09 2.53 -9.22
CA LYS A 287 -23.82 1.22 -9.81
C LYS A 287 -22.37 1.14 -10.27
N LYS A 288 -21.66 0.07 -9.88
CA LYS A 288 -20.35 -0.28 -10.45
C LYS A 288 -20.46 -0.40 -11.97
N LEU A 289 -19.51 0.23 -12.65
CA LEU A 289 -19.32 0.09 -14.09
C LEU A 289 -18.12 -0.80 -14.39
N GLN A 290 -16.98 -0.51 -13.76
CA GLN A 290 -15.73 -1.27 -13.84
C GLN A 290 -14.87 -0.97 -12.61
N ALA A 291 -13.94 -1.86 -12.28
CA ALA A 291 -12.96 -1.68 -11.21
C ALA A 291 -11.55 -2.10 -11.65
N ILE A 292 -10.54 -1.52 -10.99
CA ILE A 292 -9.15 -1.97 -11.09
C ILE A 292 -8.57 -2.15 -9.69
N ARG A 293 -7.78 -3.21 -9.50
CA ARG A 293 -7.10 -3.48 -8.23
C ARG A 293 -5.83 -2.65 -8.07
N VAL A 294 -5.51 -2.29 -6.84
CA VAL A 294 -4.33 -1.48 -6.50
C VAL A 294 -3.21 -2.36 -5.96
N ALA A 295 -2.03 -2.29 -6.56
CA ALA A 295 -0.84 -3.07 -6.20
C ALA A 295 0.45 -2.25 -6.40
N GLY A 296 1.59 -2.93 -6.55
CA GLY A 296 2.86 -2.30 -6.88
C GLY A 296 2.94 -1.83 -8.34
N PRO A 297 4.12 -1.34 -8.76
CA PRO A 297 4.33 -0.80 -10.11
C PRO A 297 4.00 -1.80 -11.23
N ARG A 298 3.27 -1.34 -12.26
CA ARG A 298 2.94 -2.15 -13.47
C ARG A 298 4.16 -2.57 -14.28
N ALA A 299 5.21 -1.76 -14.26
CA ALA A 299 6.44 -2.00 -14.99
C ALA A 299 7.65 -1.70 -14.09
N SER A 300 8.59 -2.64 -14.06
CA SER A 300 9.87 -2.49 -13.36
C SER A 300 10.92 -3.43 -13.98
N SER A 301 12.18 -3.30 -13.54
CA SER A 301 13.27 -4.20 -13.97
C SER A 301 13.08 -5.66 -13.54
N VAL A 302 12.16 -5.95 -12.62
CA VAL A 302 11.79 -7.32 -12.19
C VAL A 302 10.42 -7.76 -12.70
N GLY A 303 9.84 -7.03 -13.66
CA GLY A 303 8.47 -7.23 -14.13
C GLY A 303 7.43 -6.48 -13.29
N PRO A 304 6.12 -6.70 -13.54
CA PRO A 304 5.05 -6.12 -12.73
C PRO A 304 5.15 -6.59 -11.28
N ILE A 305 5.02 -5.65 -10.33
CA ILE A 305 5.10 -5.95 -8.89
C ILE A 305 3.69 -6.09 -8.33
N GLY A 306 3.38 -7.27 -7.80
CA GLY A 306 2.11 -7.57 -7.14
C GLY A 306 2.00 -6.99 -5.74
N ARG A 307 1.16 -7.61 -4.90
CA ARG A 307 0.99 -7.26 -3.49
C ARG A 307 1.84 -8.17 -2.60
N HIS A 308 2.61 -7.57 -1.71
CA HIS A 308 3.47 -8.25 -0.76
C HIS A 308 3.14 -7.86 0.67
N ARG A 309 3.37 -8.79 1.59
CA ARG A 309 3.27 -8.57 3.04
C ARG A 309 4.64 -8.58 3.68
N LEU A 310 4.92 -7.55 4.47
CA LEU A 310 6.08 -7.49 5.37
C LEU A 310 5.63 -7.84 6.79
N THR A 311 6.39 -8.70 7.47
CA THR A 311 6.12 -9.10 8.86
C THR A 311 6.95 -8.25 9.81
N ILE A 312 6.27 -7.53 10.71
CA ILE A 312 6.89 -6.61 11.66
C ILE A 312 6.46 -6.98 13.08
N ARG A 313 7.39 -6.88 14.02
CA ARG A 313 7.17 -7.02 15.47
C ARG A 313 7.45 -5.69 16.18
N PRO A 314 6.41 -4.91 16.49
CA PRO A 314 6.57 -3.61 17.11
C PRO A 314 6.65 -3.69 18.64
N VAL A 315 7.66 -3.03 19.22
CA VAL A 315 7.91 -2.93 20.65
C VAL A 315 8.09 -1.47 21.06
N VAL A 316 7.42 -1.04 22.14
CA VAL A 316 7.68 0.25 22.78
C VAL A 316 8.34 0.01 24.13
N MET A 317 9.53 0.57 24.32
CA MET A 317 10.28 0.46 25.56
C MET A 317 9.78 1.44 26.61
N ARG A 318 9.82 1.04 27.88
CA ARG A 318 9.68 1.93 29.03
C ARG A 318 11.03 2.54 29.38
N LEU A 319 11.01 3.74 29.97
CA LEU A 319 12.23 4.38 30.46
C LEU A 319 12.95 3.54 31.52
N THR A 320 12.18 2.97 32.43
CA THR A 320 12.65 2.11 33.53
C THR A 320 11.65 0.98 33.75
N PRO A 321 12.03 -0.11 34.45
CA PRO A 321 11.09 -1.16 34.82
C PRO A 321 9.85 -0.62 35.56
N GLY A 322 8.67 -0.83 34.98
CA GLY A 322 7.39 -0.32 35.52
C GLY A 322 7.13 1.17 35.31
N GLY A 323 8.05 1.90 34.67
CA GLY A 323 7.91 3.32 34.35
C GLY A 323 7.00 3.60 33.15
N ALA A 324 6.94 4.87 32.73
CA ALA A 324 6.17 5.28 31.57
C ALA A 324 6.78 4.74 30.26
N PRO A 325 5.96 4.39 29.24
CA PRO A 325 6.45 4.08 27.90
C PRO A 325 7.15 5.28 27.24
N ALA A 326 8.05 5.01 26.29
CA ALA A 326 8.82 6.01 25.53
C ALA A 326 7.93 7.05 24.82
N VAL A 327 6.72 6.65 24.41
CA VAL A 327 5.75 7.48 23.70
C VAL A 327 4.35 7.27 24.26
N GLY A 328 3.44 8.23 24.04
CA GLY A 328 2.02 8.10 24.39
C GLY A 328 1.66 8.16 25.88
N GLY A 329 2.64 8.17 26.79
CA GLY A 329 2.47 8.39 28.24
C GLY A 329 1.80 7.26 29.03
N THR A 330 1.00 6.44 28.38
CA THR A 330 0.36 5.22 28.90
C THR A 330 0.55 4.08 27.90
N ASP A 331 0.37 2.83 28.30
CA ASP A 331 0.51 1.68 27.41
C ASP A 331 -0.46 1.76 26.21
N ALA A 332 -1.73 2.13 26.46
CA ALA A 332 -2.71 2.31 25.39
C ALA A 332 -2.31 3.46 24.43
N GLY A 333 -1.81 4.57 24.97
CA GLY A 333 -1.31 5.69 24.18
C GLY A 333 -0.06 5.31 23.36
N ALA A 334 0.84 4.50 23.92
CA ALA A 334 2.03 4.00 23.25
C ALA A 334 1.68 3.11 22.05
N ILE A 335 0.76 2.16 22.27
CA ILE A 335 0.23 1.27 21.23
C ILE A 335 -0.43 2.09 20.12
N ALA A 336 -1.27 3.08 20.48
CA ALA A 336 -1.93 3.94 19.50
C ALA A 336 -0.92 4.78 18.70
N ALA A 337 0.10 5.34 19.35
CA ALA A 337 1.13 6.14 18.68
C ALA A 337 1.93 5.29 17.68
N LEU A 338 2.40 4.10 18.08
CA LEU A 338 3.18 3.24 17.18
C LEU A 338 2.32 2.69 16.03
N ARG A 339 1.05 2.35 16.26
CA ARG A 339 0.13 1.97 15.16
C ARG A 339 -0.07 3.09 14.14
N GLN A 340 -0.07 4.35 14.55
CA GLN A 340 -0.15 5.47 13.61
C GLN A 340 1.10 5.56 12.73
N GLU A 341 2.29 5.41 13.31
CA GLU A 341 3.54 5.40 12.54
C GLU A 341 3.64 4.20 11.59
N LEU A 342 3.27 3.00 12.06
CA LEU A 342 3.20 1.80 11.22
C LEU A 342 2.22 1.96 10.05
N ALA A 343 1.09 2.62 10.26
CA ALA A 343 0.14 2.91 9.19
C ALA A 343 0.72 3.89 8.15
N LEU A 344 1.44 4.92 8.59
CA LEU A 344 2.13 5.85 7.69
C LEU A 344 3.22 5.14 6.88
N ALA A 345 4.06 4.34 7.55
CA ALA A 345 5.11 3.58 6.87
C ALA A 345 4.54 2.54 5.90
N SER A 346 3.48 1.82 6.28
CA SER A 346 2.80 0.87 5.37
C SER A 346 2.19 1.58 4.17
N ALA A 347 1.66 2.79 4.33
CA ALA A 347 1.10 3.56 3.23
C ALA A 347 2.19 4.02 2.26
N THR A 348 3.33 4.50 2.77
CA THR A 348 4.49 4.90 1.96
C THR A 348 5.04 3.73 1.15
N TRP A 349 5.31 2.59 1.80
CA TRP A 349 5.77 1.36 1.14
C TRP A 349 4.73 0.72 0.20
N GLY A 350 3.47 1.14 0.32
CA GLY A 350 2.42 0.79 -0.62
C GLY A 350 2.74 1.17 -2.07
N GLN A 351 3.55 2.22 -2.30
CA GLN A 351 4.07 2.58 -3.62
C GLN A 351 4.82 1.42 -4.32
N CYS A 352 5.40 0.50 -3.54
CA CYS A 352 6.06 -0.69 -4.04
C CYS A 352 5.21 -1.97 -3.93
N GLY A 353 3.90 -1.84 -3.65
CA GLY A 353 3.02 -2.98 -3.43
C GLY A 353 3.22 -3.67 -2.08
N ILE A 354 3.93 -3.05 -1.14
CA ILE A 354 4.25 -3.64 0.17
C ILE A 354 3.28 -3.11 1.23
N THR A 355 2.71 -4.00 2.04
CA THR A 355 1.83 -3.65 3.16
C THR A 355 2.18 -4.45 4.41
N PHE A 356 1.87 -3.92 5.59
CA PHE A 356 2.06 -4.63 6.86
C PHE A 356 0.78 -5.39 7.29
N GLY A 357 -0.28 -5.25 6.49
CA GLY A 357 -1.61 -5.76 6.78
C GLY A 357 -2.42 -4.85 7.70
N PRO A 358 -3.50 -5.34 8.32
CA PRO A 358 -4.36 -4.53 9.17
C PRO A 358 -3.62 -4.11 10.44
N VAL A 359 -2.99 -2.93 10.41
CA VAL A 359 -2.18 -2.36 11.51
C VAL A 359 -2.97 -2.25 12.82
N SER A 360 -4.29 -2.04 12.73
CA SER A 360 -5.20 -2.03 13.88
C SER A 360 -5.24 -3.36 14.64
N GLN A 361 -4.95 -4.48 13.97
CA GLN A 361 -4.91 -5.83 14.52
C GLN A 361 -3.50 -6.28 14.90
N MET A 362 -2.47 -5.48 14.60
CA MET A 362 -1.09 -5.80 14.93
C MET A 362 -0.87 -5.72 16.44
N GLU A 363 -0.24 -6.75 17.01
CA GLU A 363 0.18 -6.76 18.41
C GLU A 363 1.36 -5.82 18.59
N VAL A 364 1.22 -4.84 19.48
CA VAL A 364 2.30 -3.94 19.89
C VAL A 364 2.64 -4.24 21.34
N LYS A 365 3.88 -4.67 21.57
CA LYS A 365 4.36 -5.00 22.91
C LYS A 365 4.88 -3.75 23.62
N VAL A 366 4.45 -3.51 24.85
CA VAL A 366 5.07 -2.51 25.72
C VAL A 366 5.97 -3.24 26.71
N ALA A 367 7.28 -2.98 26.67
CA ALA A 367 8.29 -3.75 27.40
C ALA A 367 9.14 -2.87 28.32
N SER A 368 9.55 -3.42 29.46
CA SER A 368 10.58 -2.81 30.30
C SER A 368 11.97 -3.08 29.71
N PRO A 369 12.98 -2.23 29.98
CA PRO A 369 14.37 -2.56 29.68
C PRO A 369 14.74 -3.92 30.30
N PRO A 370 15.51 -4.77 29.59
CA PRO A 370 15.93 -6.07 30.14
C PRO A 370 16.88 -5.87 31.34
N PRO A 371 16.92 -6.84 32.30
CA PRO A 371 17.97 -6.84 33.30
C PRO A 371 19.34 -7.06 32.62
N PRO A 372 20.48 -6.76 33.25
CA PRO A 372 21.78 -7.12 32.69
C PRO A 372 21.87 -8.64 32.53
N TYR A 373 21.96 -9.17 31.31
CA TYR A 373 21.93 -10.62 31.05
C TYR A 373 22.94 -11.08 29.99
N LEU A 374 23.59 -10.14 29.32
CA LEU A 374 24.48 -10.37 28.19
C LEU A 374 25.93 -10.19 28.67
N VAL A 375 26.78 -11.18 28.48
CA VAL A 375 28.23 -11.06 28.72
C VAL A 375 28.92 -10.89 27.38
N ALA A 376 29.57 -9.75 27.14
CA ALA A 376 30.32 -9.49 25.93
C ALA A 376 31.81 -9.73 26.15
N LEU A 377 32.43 -10.49 25.24
CA LEU A 377 33.83 -10.89 25.28
C LEU A 377 34.56 -10.26 24.10
N GLY A 378 35.59 -9.46 24.38
CA GLY A 378 36.36 -8.75 23.36
C GLY A 378 35.60 -7.61 22.69
N ASP A 379 34.68 -6.97 23.39
CA ASP A 379 33.79 -5.92 22.87
C ASP A 379 34.51 -4.64 22.39
N ASP A 380 35.73 -4.42 22.87
CA ASP A 380 36.58 -3.31 22.46
C ASP A 380 37.28 -3.56 21.11
N VAL A 381 38.20 -4.52 21.06
CA VAL A 381 39.09 -4.78 19.93
C VAL A 381 39.19 -6.27 19.63
N GLY A 382 38.49 -7.14 20.37
CA GLY A 382 38.48 -8.58 20.11
C GLY A 382 39.83 -9.27 20.31
N LEU A 383 40.69 -8.75 21.20
CA LEU A 383 42.00 -9.36 21.44
C LEU A 383 41.88 -10.76 22.08
N PRO A 384 42.76 -11.72 21.72
CA PRO A 384 42.83 -13.00 22.39
C PRO A 384 43.14 -12.86 23.88
N ALA A 385 42.69 -13.83 24.67
CA ALA A 385 43.00 -13.93 26.09
C ALA A 385 44.51 -14.03 26.35
N SER A 386 44.99 -13.32 27.38
CA SER A 386 46.36 -13.43 27.89
C SER A 386 46.48 -14.48 29.00
N GLY A 387 45.34 -14.93 29.53
CA GLY A 387 45.24 -15.83 30.67
C GLY A 387 44.89 -15.05 31.94
N GLY A 388 43.97 -15.60 32.74
CA GLY A 388 43.40 -14.92 33.89
C GLY A 388 42.17 -15.64 34.42
N GLU A 389 41.38 -14.93 35.22
CA GLU A 389 40.14 -15.40 35.83
C GLU A 389 39.02 -14.39 35.59
N ILE A 390 37.87 -14.88 35.12
CA ILE A 390 36.63 -14.11 34.99
C ILE A 390 35.70 -14.57 36.12
N ARG A 391 35.23 -13.63 36.93
CA ARG A 391 34.27 -13.86 38.01
C ARG A 391 32.98 -13.11 37.75
N LEU A 392 31.88 -13.83 37.72
CA LEU A 392 30.53 -13.32 37.52
C LEU A 392 29.63 -13.70 38.71
N LYS A 393 28.50 -13.02 38.86
CA LYS A 393 27.33 -13.56 39.58
C LYS A 393 26.19 -13.73 38.58
N VAL A 394 25.48 -14.87 38.66
CA VAL A 394 24.31 -15.17 37.84
C VAL A 394 23.11 -15.43 38.75
N ASP A 395 22.13 -14.55 38.71
CA ASP A 395 21.04 -14.46 39.72
C ASP A 395 21.61 -14.52 41.15
N GLY A 396 22.69 -13.76 41.40
CA GLY A 396 23.39 -13.71 42.69
C GLY A 396 24.30 -14.92 42.99
N ARG A 397 24.27 -16.00 42.18
CA ARG A 397 25.13 -17.17 42.38
C ARG A 397 26.52 -16.94 41.78
N PRO A 398 27.61 -17.16 42.52
CA PRO A 398 28.96 -16.94 42.01
C PRO A 398 29.29 -17.95 40.90
N LEU A 399 29.94 -17.46 39.85
CA LEU A 399 30.50 -18.24 38.76
C LEU A 399 31.94 -17.75 38.53
N SER A 400 32.89 -18.67 38.47
CA SER A 400 34.27 -18.36 38.09
C SER A 400 34.74 -19.30 36.99
N MET A 401 35.53 -18.75 36.08
CA MET A 401 36.24 -19.52 35.06
C MET A 401 37.62 -18.92 34.79
N THR A 402 38.56 -19.76 34.37
CA THR A 402 39.89 -19.32 33.96
C THR A 402 39.98 -19.21 32.44
N THR A 403 40.63 -18.15 31.94
CA THR A 403 41.01 -18.03 30.53
C THR A 403 42.42 -18.58 30.31
N LYS A 404 42.75 -19.02 29.10
CA LYS A 404 44.11 -19.42 28.73
C LYS A 404 44.68 -18.50 27.67
N ARG A 405 46.00 -18.31 27.74
CA ARG A 405 46.74 -17.52 26.76
C ARG A 405 46.49 -18.03 25.35
N GLY A 406 46.16 -17.11 24.44
CA GLY A 406 45.92 -17.37 23.02
C GLY A 406 44.51 -17.85 22.68
N TRP A 407 43.62 -18.00 23.67
CA TRP A 407 42.22 -18.30 23.37
C TRP A 407 41.54 -17.14 22.64
N SER A 408 40.80 -17.46 21.58
CA SER A 408 39.94 -16.49 20.90
C SER A 408 38.72 -16.13 21.76
N THR A 409 38.08 -15.00 21.45
CA THR A 409 36.81 -14.56 22.06
C THR A 409 35.77 -15.69 22.03
N ARG A 410 35.61 -16.37 20.89
CA ARG A 410 34.73 -17.53 20.73
C ARG A 410 35.10 -18.71 21.62
N GLN A 411 36.39 -19.02 21.78
CA GLN A 411 36.81 -20.10 22.67
C GLN A 411 36.48 -19.78 24.13
N VAL A 412 36.70 -18.54 24.57
CA VAL A 412 36.32 -18.10 25.92
C VAL A 412 34.80 -18.17 26.09
N ALA A 413 34.04 -17.77 25.09
CA ALA A 413 32.57 -17.82 25.13
C ALA A 413 32.04 -19.25 25.27
N LEU A 414 32.62 -20.21 24.55
CA LEU A 414 32.28 -21.64 24.68
C LEU A 414 32.56 -22.18 26.08
N GLU A 415 33.68 -21.77 26.70
CA GLU A 415 33.98 -22.18 28.08
C GLU A 415 33.05 -21.50 29.10
N LEU A 416 32.67 -20.25 28.88
CA LEU A 416 31.66 -19.56 29.69
C LEU A 416 30.31 -20.27 29.59
N GLN A 417 29.87 -20.65 28.39
CA GLN A 417 28.65 -21.43 28.18
C GLN A 417 28.67 -22.74 28.99
N ARG A 418 29.76 -23.50 28.92
CA ARG A 418 29.92 -24.73 29.73
C ARG A 418 29.93 -24.47 31.23
N ALA A 419 30.49 -23.34 31.67
CA ALA A 419 30.49 -22.95 33.07
C ALA A 419 29.07 -22.61 33.56
N LEU A 420 28.28 -21.91 32.73
CA LEU A 420 26.86 -21.62 32.98
C LEU A 420 26.03 -22.90 33.08
N GLU A 421 26.25 -23.86 32.19
CA GLU A 421 25.53 -25.15 32.18
C GLU A 421 25.72 -25.94 33.49
N LYS A 422 26.93 -25.90 34.06
CA LYS A 422 27.24 -26.55 35.35
C LYS A 422 26.43 -25.99 36.52
N ILE A 423 26.07 -24.71 36.47
CA ILE A 423 25.20 -24.07 37.48
C ILE A 423 23.72 -24.09 37.08
N GLY A 424 23.36 -24.85 36.04
CA GLY A 424 21.99 -25.05 35.58
C GLY A 424 21.39 -23.87 34.85
N VAL A 425 22.23 -23.06 34.19
CA VAL A 425 21.83 -21.89 33.38
C VAL A 425 22.30 -22.13 31.93
N THR A 426 21.59 -21.59 30.95
CA THR A 426 21.95 -21.74 29.54
C THR A 426 22.62 -20.47 29.04
N GLY A 427 23.73 -20.60 28.32
CA GLY A 427 24.32 -19.51 27.55
C GLY A 427 24.01 -19.69 26.06
N THR A 428 23.55 -18.64 25.38
CA THR A 428 23.42 -18.61 23.92
C THR A 428 24.50 -17.71 23.34
N LEU A 429 25.30 -18.27 22.44
CA LEU A 429 26.43 -17.56 21.82
C LEU A 429 25.99 -16.80 20.57
N SER A 430 26.51 -15.60 20.41
CA SER A 430 26.26 -14.75 19.27
C SER A 430 27.54 -14.00 18.92
N GLU A 431 28.13 -14.30 17.76
CA GLU A 431 29.36 -13.66 17.29
C GLU A 431 29.01 -12.41 16.49
N ASN A 432 29.66 -11.30 16.80
CA ASN A 432 29.42 -10.00 16.19
C ASN A 432 30.39 -9.75 15.03
N ALA A 433 30.03 -8.89 14.08
CA ALA A 433 30.97 -8.48 13.06
C ALA A 433 32.20 -7.77 13.69
N ARG A 434 33.34 -7.86 13.01
CA ARG A 434 34.55 -7.14 13.44
C ARG A 434 34.36 -5.65 13.15
N ILE A 435 34.35 -4.84 14.21
CA ILE A 435 34.31 -3.37 14.08
C ILE A 435 35.59 -2.83 13.43
N GLY A 436 35.55 -1.59 12.93
CA GLY A 436 36.66 -0.94 12.23
C GLY A 436 38.04 -1.06 12.93
N PRO A 437 38.16 -0.66 14.21
CA PRO A 437 39.41 -0.77 14.96
C PRO A 437 39.67 -2.18 15.53
N GLY A 438 38.78 -3.13 15.33
CA GLY A 438 38.83 -4.46 15.93
C GLY A 438 39.91 -5.36 15.31
N ALA A 439 40.68 -6.05 16.17
CA ALA A 439 41.59 -7.12 15.77
C ALA A 439 40.84 -8.42 15.42
N ALA A 440 39.74 -8.72 16.11
CA ALA A 440 38.88 -9.88 15.82
C ALA A 440 37.41 -9.61 16.21
N PRO A 441 36.47 -10.51 15.83
CA PRO A 441 35.09 -10.48 16.30
C PRO A 441 34.94 -10.53 17.83
N SER A 442 33.99 -9.76 18.36
CA SER A 442 33.50 -9.94 19.72
C SER A 442 32.44 -11.05 19.77
N VAL A 443 32.23 -11.64 20.95
CA VAL A 443 31.21 -12.68 21.15
C VAL A 443 30.38 -12.35 22.38
N ASP A 444 29.07 -12.32 22.18
CA ASP A 444 28.11 -12.15 23.26
C ASP A 444 27.58 -13.51 23.74
N VAL A 445 27.39 -13.61 25.05
CA VAL A 445 26.79 -14.76 25.73
C VAL A 445 25.53 -14.29 26.43
N ALA A 446 24.38 -14.56 25.82
CA ALA A 446 23.06 -14.30 26.43
C ALA A 446 22.76 -15.37 27.47
N VAL A 447 22.57 -14.96 28.72
CA VAL A 447 22.39 -15.87 29.85
C VAL A 447 20.90 -16.04 30.17
N LYS A 448 20.40 -17.28 30.09
CA LYS A 448 18.98 -17.63 30.28
C LYS A 448 18.81 -18.71 31.33
N ARG A 449 17.77 -18.58 32.16
CA ARG A 449 17.29 -19.66 33.04
C ARG A 449 16.80 -20.84 32.20
N ARG A 450 16.68 -22.03 32.79
CA ARG A 450 16.14 -23.23 32.10
C ARG A 450 14.76 -23.03 31.47
N GLY A 451 13.96 -22.12 32.02
CA GLY A 451 12.64 -21.76 31.47
C GLY A 451 12.68 -20.81 30.27
N GLY A 452 13.87 -20.40 29.81
CA GLY A 452 14.05 -19.47 28.69
C GLY A 452 14.07 -17.99 29.08
N GLU A 453 13.68 -17.65 30.31
CA GLU A 453 13.75 -16.28 30.83
C GLU A 453 15.19 -15.78 30.96
N LEU A 454 15.40 -14.47 30.79
CA LEU A 454 16.70 -13.82 30.99
C LEU A 454 17.13 -13.91 32.45
N ALA A 455 18.38 -14.31 32.70
CA ALA A 455 18.99 -14.36 34.03
C ALA A 455 19.84 -13.10 34.25
N SER A 456 19.81 -12.54 35.47
CA SER A 456 20.63 -11.37 35.78
C SER A 456 22.10 -11.77 35.91
N VAL A 457 23.00 -10.99 35.34
CA VAL A 457 24.45 -11.19 35.37
C VAL A 457 25.12 -9.94 35.94
N GLU A 458 26.15 -10.13 36.76
CA GLU A 458 27.02 -9.08 37.29
C GLU A 458 28.46 -9.50 37.05
N LEU A 459 29.30 -8.60 36.51
CA LEU A 459 30.74 -8.81 36.45
C LEU A 459 31.34 -8.42 37.80
N VAL A 460 31.94 -9.39 38.49
CA VAL A 460 32.64 -9.14 39.76
C VAL A 460 34.06 -8.68 39.50
N SER A 461 34.78 -9.38 38.62
CA SER A 461 36.15 -9.02 38.21
C SER A 461 36.59 -9.80 36.97
N SER A 462 37.45 -9.22 36.15
CA SER A 462 38.29 -9.93 35.18
C SER A 462 39.76 -9.63 35.47
N SER A 463 40.60 -10.65 35.56
CA SER A 463 42.06 -10.49 35.70
C SER A 463 42.84 -10.77 34.41
N ASP A 464 42.15 -11.05 33.30
CA ASP A 464 42.79 -11.14 31.98
C ASP A 464 43.12 -9.73 31.48
N ALA A 465 44.40 -9.46 31.19
CA ALA A 465 44.87 -8.12 30.86
C ALA A 465 44.59 -7.70 29.41
N THR A 466 44.23 -8.64 28.53
CA THR A 466 44.04 -8.36 27.10
C THR A 466 42.62 -8.63 26.63
N LEU A 467 41.91 -9.59 27.22
CA LEU A 467 40.53 -9.85 26.88
C LEU A 467 39.59 -8.96 27.70
N SER A 468 38.94 -8.00 27.03
CA SER A 468 37.86 -7.24 27.63
C SER A 468 36.65 -8.14 27.91
N VAL A 469 36.04 -7.95 29.07
CA VAL A 469 34.82 -8.64 29.48
C VAL A 469 33.89 -7.58 30.04
N HIS A 470 32.72 -7.44 29.44
CA HIS A 470 31.71 -6.49 29.88
C HIS A 470 30.37 -7.21 30.07
N VAL A 471 29.54 -6.66 30.95
CA VAL A 471 28.15 -7.10 31.08
C VAL A 471 27.28 -5.99 30.54
N GLY A 472 26.49 -6.32 29.53
CA GLY A 472 25.56 -5.40 28.93
C GLY A 472 24.42 -5.07 29.87
N ALA A 473 24.11 -3.78 29.98
CA ALA A 473 22.99 -3.24 30.74
C ALA A 473 22.30 -2.18 29.86
N VAL A 474 20.98 -2.08 29.98
CA VAL A 474 20.17 -1.11 29.24
C VAL A 474 19.64 -0.08 30.23
N ASP A 475 20.09 1.16 30.10
CA ASP A 475 19.61 2.32 30.87
C ASP A 475 19.09 3.36 29.90
N LEU A 476 17.78 3.44 29.76
CA LEU A 476 17.17 4.41 28.84
C LEU A 476 16.98 5.80 29.46
N THR A 477 17.44 6.03 30.71
CA THR A 477 17.22 7.30 31.42
C THR A 477 18.06 8.45 30.85
N ASP A 478 19.24 8.17 30.31
CA ASP A 478 20.12 9.09 29.59
C ASP A 478 20.14 8.83 28.07
N GLY A 479 19.29 7.92 27.60
CA GLY A 479 19.09 7.59 26.20
C GLY A 479 19.89 6.37 25.77
N LEU A 480 19.42 5.69 24.72
CA LEU A 480 20.11 4.51 24.19
C LEU A 480 21.46 4.94 23.58
N GLN A 481 22.57 4.32 24.01
CA GLN A 481 23.86 4.46 23.33
C GLN A 481 23.75 3.89 21.92
N HIS A 482 23.93 4.76 20.94
CA HIS A 482 23.83 4.38 19.54
C HIS A 482 25.20 4.20 18.89
N PHE A 483 25.29 3.36 17.87
CA PHE A 483 26.53 3.15 17.14
C PHE A 483 26.98 4.41 16.38
N GLY A 484 28.29 4.51 16.13
CA GLY A 484 28.88 5.42 15.16
C GLY A 484 29.36 4.66 13.92
N ASP A 485 30.10 5.35 13.05
CA ASP A 485 30.59 4.77 11.79
C ASP A 485 31.54 3.58 12.01
N THR A 486 32.23 3.53 13.15
CA THR A 486 33.25 2.51 13.44
C THR A 486 32.68 1.18 13.88
N ASP A 487 31.49 1.18 14.47
CA ASP A 487 30.85 0.06 15.14
C ASP A 487 29.44 -0.25 14.63
N SER A 488 28.94 0.46 13.60
CA SER A 488 27.63 0.23 12.97
C SER A 488 27.37 -1.23 12.58
N VAL A 489 28.38 -1.92 12.07
CA VAL A 489 28.29 -3.34 11.67
C VAL A 489 28.10 -4.31 12.85
N ALA A 490 28.37 -3.88 14.08
CA ALA A 490 28.21 -4.71 15.29
C ALA A 490 27.14 -4.17 16.23
N GLY A 491 26.96 -2.85 16.27
CA GLY A 491 26.21 -2.12 17.28
C GLY A 491 26.95 -2.01 18.62
N THR A 492 26.50 -1.08 19.45
CA THR A 492 26.98 -0.89 20.82
C THR A 492 26.60 -2.08 21.71
N LEU A 493 27.28 -2.23 22.84
CA LEU A 493 26.92 -3.25 23.82
C LEU A 493 25.49 -3.08 24.34
N GLU A 494 25.04 -1.83 24.49
CA GLU A 494 23.69 -1.54 24.98
C GLU A 494 22.62 -1.92 23.95
N GLU A 495 22.79 -1.56 22.67
CA GLU A 495 21.91 -1.97 21.57
C GLU A 495 21.80 -3.49 21.49
N ARG A 496 22.95 -4.20 21.51
CA ARG A 496 22.98 -5.66 21.46
C ARG A 496 22.26 -6.29 22.64
N THR A 497 22.36 -5.67 23.82
CA THR A 497 21.64 -6.12 25.02
C THR A 497 20.14 -5.87 24.90
N LEU A 498 19.72 -4.74 24.34
CA LEU A 498 18.30 -4.44 24.11
C LEU A 498 17.68 -5.37 23.06
N VAL A 499 18.30 -5.44 21.88
CA VAL A 499 17.77 -6.15 20.72
C VAL A 499 17.70 -7.65 20.96
N LYS A 500 18.77 -8.27 21.50
CA LYS A 500 18.80 -9.73 21.74
C LYS A 500 17.83 -10.19 22.84
N ALA A 501 17.24 -9.26 23.60
CA ALA A 501 16.20 -9.56 24.58
C ALA A 501 14.80 -9.63 23.95
N ILE A 502 14.65 -9.02 22.77
CA ILE A 502 13.39 -8.86 22.05
C ILE A 502 13.30 -9.82 20.86
N ASP A 503 14.43 -10.00 20.16
CA ASP A 503 14.61 -10.84 18.98
C ASP A 503 14.03 -12.25 19.21
N ASP A 504 13.19 -12.68 18.27
CA ASP A 504 12.60 -14.02 18.25
C ASP A 504 13.44 -15.05 17.48
N GLY A 505 14.50 -14.60 16.81
CA GLY A 505 15.41 -15.41 16.03
C GLY A 505 14.87 -15.79 14.64
N ASP A 506 13.68 -15.36 14.23
CA ASP A 506 13.19 -15.54 12.86
C ASP A 506 13.79 -14.44 11.96
N PRO A 507 14.71 -14.79 11.04
CA PRO A 507 15.32 -13.80 10.17
C PRO A 507 14.31 -13.17 9.19
N ARG A 508 13.07 -13.68 9.08
CA ARG A 508 12.04 -13.15 8.16
C ARG A 508 11.18 -12.07 8.80
N THR A 509 11.44 -11.71 10.05
CA THR A 509 10.71 -10.67 10.77
C THR A 509 11.58 -9.44 10.95
N ILE A 510 10.97 -8.25 10.87
CA ILE A 510 11.63 -7.01 11.28
C ILE A 510 11.18 -6.63 12.68
N GLU A 511 12.12 -6.47 13.60
CA GLU A 511 11.85 -5.90 14.93
C GLU A 511 11.84 -4.36 14.83
N VAL A 512 10.75 -3.72 15.26
CA VAL A 512 10.63 -2.25 15.29
C VAL A 512 10.54 -1.81 16.75
N ILE A 513 11.60 -1.20 17.25
CA ILE A 513 11.75 -0.87 18.68
C ILE A 513 11.71 0.64 18.86
N VAL A 514 10.80 1.13 19.70
CA VAL A 514 10.72 2.55 20.07
C VAL A 514 11.35 2.77 21.43
N VAL A 515 12.41 3.56 21.48
CA VAL A 515 13.11 4.00 22.70
C VAL A 515 12.80 5.47 23.03
N PRO A 516 13.05 5.93 24.27
CA PRO A 516 12.76 7.31 24.67
C PRO A 516 13.54 8.34 23.84
N PHE A 517 14.84 8.18 23.69
CA PHE A 517 15.71 9.01 22.86
C PHE A 517 17.06 8.30 22.70
N PHE A 518 17.84 8.68 21.68
CA PHE A 518 19.24 8.29 21.56
C PHE A 518 20.14 9.20 22.40
N ALA A 519 21.17 8.64 23.04
CA ALA A 519 22.19 9.40 23.76
C ALA A 519 22.95 10.33 22.80
N GLY A 520 23.54 11.43 23.30
CA GLY A 520 24.33 12.36 22.46
C GLY A 520 23.53 13.29 21.53
N GLY A 521 22.29 12.93 21.18
CA GLY A 521 21.36 13.76 20.38
C GLY A 521 21.60 13.71 18.86
N GLY A 522 20.66 14.23 18.09
CA GLY A 522 20.75 14.36 16.62
C GLY A 522 20.21 13.17 15.82
N ARG A 523 20.30 11.94 16.34
CA ARG A 523 19.71 10.75 15.72
C ARG A 523 18.26 10.54 16.18
N ILE A 524 17.40 10.10 15.26
CA ILE A 524 15.97 9.84 15.53
C ILE A 524 15.50 8.45 15.04
N GLY A 525 16.33 7.78 14.26
CA GLY A 525 16.15 6.41 13.78
C GLY A 525 17.50 5.77 13.45
N GLU A 526 17.54 4.45 13.48
CA GLU A 526 18.62 3.63 12.93
C GLU A 526 18.12 2.24 12.60
N SER A 527 18.92 1.51 11.82
CA SER A 527 18.59 0.20 11.31
C SER A 527 19.80 -0.72 11.25
N PHE A 528 19.55 -2.01 11.43
CA PHE A 528 20.53 -3.08 11.26
C PHE A 528 20.10 -3.98 10.12
N ILE A 529 20.94 -4.07 9.07
CA ILE A 529 20.64 -4.79 7.84
C ILE A 529 21.29 -6.18 7.81
N ALA A 530 20.84 -7.04 6.92
CA ALA A 530 21.33 -8.41 6.86
C ALA A 530 22.73 -8.52 6.25
N SER A 531 23.05 -7.66 5.26
CA SER A 531 24.33 -7.69 4.54
C SER A 531 25.55 -7.38 5.40
N ASP A 532 25.39 -6.65 6.50
CA ASP A 532 26.51 -6.23 7.36
C ASP A 532 27.16 -7.38 8.13
N GLY A 533 26.51 -8.56 8.13
CA GLY A 533 26.97 -9.72 8.90
C GLY A 533 26.89 -9.49 10.41
N SER A 534 26.16 -8.44 10.83
CA SER A 534 25.87 -8.15 12.22
C SER A 534 25.10 -9.29 12.87
N SER A 535 25.30 -9.45 14.18
CA SER A 535 24.49 -10.37 14.97
C SER A 535 23.07 -9.84 15.23
N MET A 536 22.87 -8.53 15.05
CA MET A 536 21.58 -7.88 15.00
C MET A 536 21.25 -7.62 13.54
N ARG A 537 20.12 -8.10 13.06
CA ARG A 537 19.72 -7.95 11.67
C ARG A 537 18.22 -7.80 11.58
N ASN A 538 17.75 -7.06 10.58
CA ASN A 538 16.35 -6.79 10.37
C ASN A 538 15.73 -6.10 11.60
N VAL A 539 16.42 -5.08 12.09
CA VAL A 539 15.99 -4.31 13.25
C VAL A 539 15.93 -2.85 12.86
N VAL A 540 14.89 -2.17 13.32
CA VAL A 540 14.74 -0.72 13.26
C VAL A 540 14.55 -0.22 14.68
N ILE A 541 15.36 0.74 15.10
CA ILE A 541 15.21 1.43 16.38
C ILE A 541 14.83 2.88 16.09
N LEU A 542 13.76 3.34 16.74
CA LEU A 542 13.28 4.70 16.63
C LEU A 542 13.26 5.36 17.99
N ASP A 543 13.51 6.66 17.98
CA ASP A 543 13.40 7.48 19.15
C ASP A 543 12.02 8.19 19.18
N ARG A 544 11.67 8.82 20.31
CA ARG A 544 10.39 9.54 20.43
C ARG A 544 10.27 10.72 19.45
N ALA A 545 11.37 11.34 19.04
CA ALA A 545 11.36 12.45 18.11
C ALA A 545 11.05 11.97 16.69
N GLY A 546 11.55 10.81 16.28
CA GLY A 546 11.16 10.13 15.03
C GLY A 546 9.66 9.86 14.97
N VAL A 547 9.09 9.32 16.05
CA VAL A 547 7.63 9.11 16.16
C VAL A 547 6.83 10.43 16.18
N ARG A 548 7.41 11.52 16.68
CA ARG A 548 6.75 12.84 16.73
C ARG A 548 6.82 13.60 15.42
N ALA A 549 7.87 13.38 14.62
CA ALA A 549 8.05 14.02 13.33
C ALA A 549 7.00 13.53 12.30
N ARG A 550 6.55 12.27 12.42
CA ARG A 550 5.47 11.71 11.59
C ARG A 550 5.73 11.95 10.09
N ARG A 551 4.83 12.67 9.42
CA ARG A 551 4.87 12.95 7.98
C ARG A 551 6.01 13.88 7.55
N THR A 552 6.65 14.61 8.46
CA THR A 552 7.74 15.54 8.09
C THR A 552 9.07 14.84 7.88
N SER A 553 9.29 13.66 8.47
CA SER A 553 10.52 12.88 8.32
C SER A 553 10.29 11.46 7.81
N LEU A 554 9.10 10.88 8.05
CA LEU A 554 8.79 9.48 7.74
C LEU A 554 9.88 8.51 8.24
N THR A 555 10.46 8.78 9.40
CA THR A 555 11.63 8.07 9.94
C THR A 555 11.45 6.56 9.94
N LEU A 556 10.30 6.03 10.41
CA LEU A 556 10.04 4.59 10.36
C LEU A 556 10.08 4.02 8.94
N ALA A 557 9.49 4.72 7.98
CA ALA A 557 9.47 4.25 6.59
C ALA A 557 10.86 4.25 5.98
N HIS A 558 11.68 5.26 6.32
CA HIS A 558 13.07 5.40 5.92
C HIS A 558 13.94 4.28 6.50
N GLU A 559 13.90 4.07 7.82
CA GLU A 559 14.69 3.01 8.46
C GLU A 559 14.30 1.60 7.98
N LEU A 560 13.01 1.39 7.72
CA LEU A 560 12.56 0.15 7.07
C LEU A 560 13.16 0.00 5.67
N GLY A 561 13.48 1.09 4.98
CA GLY A 561 14.11 1.06 3.67
C GLY A 561 15.52 0.51 3.68
N HIS A 562 16.36 0.89 4.64
CA HIS A 562 17.69 0.26 4.78
C HIS A 562 17.57 -1.26 4.91
N VAL A 563 16.61 -1.74 5.70
CA VAL A 563 16.36 -3.19 5.88
C VAL A 563 15.77 -3.84 4.64
N ILE A 564 14.70 -3.28 4.05
CA ILE A 564 13.98 -3.86 2.91
C ILE A 564 14.83 -3.86 1.64
N LEU A 565 15.65 -2.83 1.45
CA LEU A 565 16.55 -2.67 0.31
C LEU A 565 17.90 -3.36 0.52
N ASP A 566 18.21 -3.80 1.75
CA ASP A 566 19.52 -4.32 2.16
C ASP A 566 20.62 -3.36 1.65
N GLU A 567 20.52 -2.10 2.09
CA GLU A 567 21.33 -0.98 1.60
C GLU A 567 21.95 -0.23 2.78
N PRO A 568 23.28 -0.35 2.97
CA PRO A 568 23.98 0.43 3.99
C PRO A 568 24.15 1.88 3.53
N GLY A 569 24.00 2.82 4.47
CA GLY A 569 24.11 4.26 4.19
C GLY A 569 22.98 4.78 3.31
N HIS A 570 23.13 6.00 2.80
CA HIS A 570 22.13 6.62 1.94
C HIS A 570 22.60 6.64 0.47
N PRO A 571 21.69 6.48 -0.52
CA PRO A 571 22.04 6.45 -1.94
C PRO A 571 22.71 7.74 -2.46
N ASP A 572 22.48 8.87 -1.79
CA ASP A 572 22.92 10.22 -2.13
C ASP A 572 24.17 10.68 -1.35
N ASP A 573 24.73 9.88 -0.44
CA ASP A 573 26.05 10.15 0.17
C ASP A 573 27.15 10.41 -0.89
N TYR A 574 26.86 10.07 -2.16
CA TYR A 574 27.70 10.30 -3.34
C TYR A 574 26.93 10.91 -4.56
N GLY A 575 25.69 11.38 -4.40
CA GLY A 575 24.73 11.73 -5.48
C GLY A 575 24.30 13.21 -5.53
N VAL A 576 23.20 13.50 -6.26
CA VAL A 576 22.53 14.83 -6.29
C VAL A 576 21.30 14.74 -5.40
N ASP A 577 21.20 15.63 -4.41
CA ASP A 577 20.09 15.66 -3.44
C ASP A 577 18.72 15.74 -4.12
N THR A 578 17.81 14.89 -3.66
CA THR A 578 16.44 14.74 -4.11
C THR A 578 15.50 14.70 -2.91
N PRO A 579 15.21 15.84 -2.27
CA PRO A 579 14.57 15.92 -0.93
C PRO A 579 13.14 15.37 -0.85
N THR A 580 12.58 14.89 -1.96
CA THR A 580 11.28 14.20 -2.01
C THR A 580 11.39 12.67 -1.97
N LEU A 581 12.57 12.09 -2.24
CA LEU A 581 12.79 10.64 -2.18
C LEU A 581 12.91 10.18 -0.73
N LEU A 582 12.38 9.00 -0.42
CA LEU A 582 12.34 8.46 0.94
C LEU A 582 13.74 8.14 1.49
N MET A 583 14.62 7.57 0.67
CA MET A 583 15.92 7.04 1.10
C MET A 583 17.07 8.06 1.05
N ASP A 584 16.79 9.29 0.66
CA ASP A 584 17.76 10.38 0.61
C ASP A 584 18.23 10.77 2.03
N SER A 585 19.51 11.13 2.20
CA SER A 585 20.16 11.40 3.49
C SER A 585 19.78 12.76 4.09
N ASP A 586 19.65 13.76 3.22
CA ASP A 586 19.35 15.15 3.58
C ASP A 586 17.85 15.45 3.50
N ALA A 587 17.07 14.38 3.39
CA ALA A 587 15.63 14.25 3.51
C ALA A 587 15.02 14.92 4.75
N SER A 588 15.09 16.24 4.83
CA SER A 588 14.39 17.10 5.77
C SER A 588 13.65 18.17 4.96
N ASP A 589 12.33 17.94 4.89
CA ASP A 589 11.29 18.58 4.07
C ASP A 589 11.60 19.96 3.43
N SER A 590 11.54 20.05 2.08
CA SER A 590 11.34 21.34 1.41
C SER A 590 10.16 21.40 0.43
N SER A 591 9.12 20.56 0.64
CA SER A 591 7.76 20.59 0.03
C SER A 591 7.44 19.59 -1.11
N PRO A 592 6.19 19.10 -1.30
CA PRO A 592 4.98 19.21 -0.48
C PRO A 592 4.58 17.92 0.28
N PHE A 593 5.21 17.45 1.36
CA PHE A 593 6.19 18.07 2.23
C PHE A 593 6.93 16.97 3.03
N GLY A 594 7.88 16.28 2.40
CA GLY A 594 8.73 15.28 3.05
C GLY A 594 9.28 14.21 2.10
N PRO A 595 10.30 13.46 2.54
CA PRO A 595 10.93 12.37 1.79
C PRO A 595 10.00 11.15 1.75
N ARG A 596 9.16 11.05 0.73
CA ARG A 596 8.05 10.08 0.74
C ARG A 596 7.85 9.33 -0.55
N ARG A 597 8.70 9.57 -1.54
CA ARG A 597 8.63 8.93 -2.85
C ARG A 597 9.60 7.77 -2.92
N LEU A 598 9.12 6.68 -3.49
CA LEU A 598 9.95 5.52 -3.81
C LEU A 598 9.99 5.39 -5.32
N THR A 599 11.18 5.27 -5.87
CA THR A 599 11.43 5.03 -7.29
C THR A 599 11.05 3.60 -7.68
N THR A 600 10.86 3.38 -8.99
CA THR A 600 10.66 2.03 -9.52
C THR A 600 11.85 1.10 -9.23
N ASP A 601 13.07 1.64 -9.21
CA ASP A 601 14.27 0.86 -8.98
C ASP A 601 14.44 0.46 -7.52
N GLU A 602 14.07 1.32 -6.56
CA GLU A 602 13.96 0.96 -5.15
C GLU A 602 12.90 -0.12 -4.95
N CYS A 603 11.72 0.00 -5.57
CA CYS A 603 10.70 -1.05 -5.51
C CYS A 603 11.19 -2.39 -6.09
N ALA A 604 11.90 -2.35 -7.22
CA ALA A 604 12.47 -3.54 -7.83
C ALA A 604 13.59 -4.15 -6.95
N ARG A 605 14.41 -3.31 -6.30
CA ARG A 605 15.43 -3.75 -5.35
C ARG A 605 14.80 -4.40 -4.12
N ALA A 606 13.75 -3.81 -3.55
CA ALA A 606 12.99 -4.41 -2.45
C ALA A 606 12.53 -5.83 -2.79
N VAL A 607 11.99 -6.05 -3.98
CA VAL A 607 11.58 -7.40 -4.43
C VAL A 607 12.79 -8.33 -4.63
N ARG A 608 13.94 -7.84 -5.13
CA ARG A 608 15.14 -8.68 -5.27
C ARG A 608 15.73 -9.10 -3.93
N GLN A 609 15.88 -8.15 -3.01
CA GLN A 609 16.60 -8.35 -1.75
C GLN A 609 15.73 -8.93 -0.65
N SER A 610 14.43 -8.65 -0.69
CA SER A 610 13.50 -9.04 0.36
C SER A 610 12.32 -9.88 -0.14
N GLY A 611 12.15 -10.05 -1.46
CA GLY A 611 11.04 -10.81 -2.05
C GLY A 611 11.07 -12.32 -1.77
N PRO A 612 10.05 -13.07 -2.24
CA PRO A 612 9.95 -14.52 -2.00
C PRO A 612 11.14 -15.36 -2.47
N ALA A 613 11.91 -14.86 -3.44
CA ALA A 613 13.10 -15.51 -3.99
C ALA A 613 14.42 -15.06 -3.34
N ALA A 614 14.37 -14.13 -2.38
CA ALA A 614 15.55 -13.62 -1.70
C ALA A 614 16.17 -14.66 -0.75
N ARG A 615 17.43 -14.43 -0.36
CA ARG A 615 18.12 -15.28 0.64
C ARG A 615 17.39 -15.28 1.98
N VAL A 616 16.89 -14.11 2.39
CA VAL A 616 16.07 -13.92 3.59
C VAL A 616 14.77 -13.25 3.13
N PRO A 617 13.70 -14.02 2.91
CA PRO A 617 12.46 -13.48 2.38
C PRO A 617 11.68 -12.74 3.47
N LEU A 618 11.91 -11.44 3.60
CA LEU A 618 11.14 -10.53 4.47
C LEU A 618 9.74 -10.26 3.92
N LEU A 619 9.59 -10.30 2.59
CA LEU A 619 8.35 -10.09 1.87
C LEU A 619 7.76 -11.42 1.43
N THR A 620 6.48 -11.61 1.72
CA THR A 620 5.70 -12.75 1.27
C THR A 620 4.64 -12.30 0.27
N GLU A 621 4.38 -13.10 -0.76
CA GLU A 621 3.30 -12.81 -1.70
C GLU A 621 1.96 -12.79 -0.94
N TRP A 622 1.17 -11.75 -1.15
CA TRP A 622 -0.15 -11.63 -0.56
C TRP A 622 -1.20 -11.36 -1.63
N LYS A 623 -1.73 -12.46 -2.17
CA LYS A 623 -2.67 -12.45 -3.27
C LYS A 623 -3.88 -11.56 -3.02
N LEU A 624 -4.36 -10.95 -4.10
CA LEU A 624 -5.63 -10.24 -4.11
C LEU A 624 -6.76 -11.25 -3.90
N ALA A 625 -7.77 -10.85 -3.14
CA ALA A 625 -8.95 -11.66 -2.89
C ALA A 625 -10.17 -11.02 -3.58
N PRO A 626 -11.23 -11.81 -3.89
CA PRO A 626 -12.48 -11.27 -4.39
C PRO A 626 -12.99 -10.11 -3.53
N MET A 627 -13.48 -9.05 -4.16
CA MET A 627 -13.93 -7.85 -3.45
C MET A 627 -15.45 -7.72 -3.51
N ARG A 628 -16.04 -7.18 -2.44
CA ARG A 628 -17.44 -6.72 -2.45
C ARG A 628 -17.45 -5.23 -2.70
N TYR A 629 -18.01 -4.81 -3.82
CA TYR A 629 -18.01 -3.41 -4.21
C TYR A 629 -19.10 -2.56 -3.53
N GLY A 630 -20.10 -3.16 -2.86
CA GLY A 630 -21.22 -2.40 -2.29
C GLY A 630 -22.03 -1.64 -3.34
N ARG A 631 -23.18 -1.09 -2.92
CA ARG A 631 -23.99 -0.16 -3.73
C ARG A 631 -23.74 1.27 -3.28
#